data_AF-A0A1G9PKP2-F1
#
_entry.id   AF-A0A1G9PKP2-F1
#
_cell.length_a   1.000
_cell.length_b   1.000
_cell.length_c   1.000
_cell.angle_alpha   90.00
_cell.angle_beta   90.00
_cell.angle_gamma   90.00
#
_symmetry.space_group_name_H-M   'P 1'
#
loop_
_entity.id
_entity.type
_entity.pdbx_description
1 polymer ?
#
loop_
_entity_poly.entity_id
_entity_poly.type
_entity_poly.pdbx_seq_one_letter_code
_entity_poly.pdbx_strand_id
1 'polypeptide(L)'
;MEIKHLLLEVYCDCEVSKGDIKPTYCLNGLNNPGSHCFENECKFFSYTNAQNEIAYVGINGLVEQFDDCIGFGGEMEPELNDVELRKLLVSKWKNICKNKIDEAYDEYMNIKNTITKE
;
A
#
# COMPACT_ATOMS: atom_id res chain seq x y z
N MET A 1 -16.31 -0.17 19.17
CA MET A 1 -14.99 0.10 18.57
C MET A 1 -15.22 0.32 17.10
N GLU A 2 -14.94 1.51 16.60
CA GLU A 2 -15.01 1.82 15.17
C GLU A 2 -13.62 1.61 14.58
N ILE A 3 -13.50 0.77 13.54
CA ILE A 3 -12.22 0.46 12.89
C ILE A 3 -12.25 1.05 11.47
N LYS A 4 -11.18 1.73 11.08
CA LYS A 4 -10.93 2.13 9.70
C LYS A 4 -9.55 1.64 9.29
N HIS A 5 -9.49 0.99 8.13
CA HIS A 5 -8.22 0.66 7.49
C HIS A 5 -7.71 1.90 6.75
N LEU A 6 -6.41 2.17 6.87
CA LEU A 6 -5.73 3.28 6.22
C LEU A 6 -4.52 2.72 5.47
N LEU A 7 -4.40 3.07 4.19
CA LEU A 7 -3.26 2.72 3.36
C LEU A 7 -2.41 3.97 3.15
N LEU A 8 -1.12 3.86 3.48
CA LEU A 8 -0.16 4.95 3.44
C LEU A 8 1.02 4.58 2.58
N GLU A 9 1.45 5.53 1.76
CA GLU A 9 2.78 5.50 1.15
C GLU A 9 3.72 6.21 2.12
N VAL A 10 4.81 5.54 2.49
CA VAL A 10 5.70 5.96 3.57
C VAL A 10 7.12 6.15 3.07
N TYR A 11 7.81 7.17 3.57
CA TYR A 11 9.14 7.55 3.14
C TYR A 11 10.09 7.67 4.33
N CYS A 12 11.37 7.46 4.02
CA CYS A 12 12.47 7.63 4.98
C CYS A 12 13.48 8.61 4.40
N ASP A 13 13.52 9.81 4.94
CA ASP A 13 14.42 10.90 4.53
C ASP A 13 15.75 10.86 5.31
N CYS A 14 16.13 9.68 5.81
CA CYS A 14 17.29 9.52 6.68
C CYS A 14 18.59 9.45 5.85
N GLU A 15 19.17 10.61 5.57
CA GLU A 15 20.47 10.75 4.94
C GLU A 15 21.61 10.54 5.95
N VAL A 16 21.80 9.31 6.42
CA VAL A 16 22.94 9.00 7.29
C VAL A 16 24.20 8.98 6.43
N SER A 17 24.97 10.07 6.49
CA SER A 17 26.32 10.09 5.94
C SER A 17 27.21 9.07 6.68
N LYS A 18 28.25 8.53 6.03
CA LYS A 18 29.18 7.55 6.65
C LYS A 18 29.78 8.15 7.94
N GLY A 19 29.21 7.83 9.10
CA GLY A 19 29.69 8.30 10.41
C GLY A 19 28.61 8.66 11.42
N ASP A 20 27.38 8.94 10.98
CA ASP A 20 26.27 9.28 11.89
C ASP A 20 25.64 8.03 12.54
N ILE A 21 25.22 8.18 13.81
CA ILE A 21 24.60 7.09 14.57
C ILE A 21 23.17 6.88 14.06
N LYS A 22 22.98 5.77 13.33
CA LYS A 22 21.68 5.25 12.91
C LYS A 22 20.73 5.12 14.12
N PRO A 23 19.45 5.50 14.01
CA PRO A 23 18.49 5.23 15.07
C PRO A 23 18.38 3.73 15.37
N THR A 24 18.45 3.37 16.65
CA THR A 24 18.47 1.97 17.09
C THR A 24 17.19 1.20 16.73
N TYR A 25 16.08 1.91 16.55
CA TYR A 25 14.78 1.35 16.17
C TYR A 25 14.63 1.05 14.67
N CYS A 26 15.59 1.44 13.81
CA CYS A 26 15.59 1.06 12.38
C CYS A 26 16.03 -0.41 12.21
N LEU A 27 15.29 -1.34 12.82
CA LEU A 27 15.64 -2.77 12.92
C LEU A 27 15.77 -3.44 11.55
N ASN A 28 14.94 -3.03 10.59
CA ASN A 28 14.94 -3.56 9.22
C ASN A 28 15.98 -2.91 8.30
N GLY A 29 16.86 -2.06 8.83
CA GLY A 29 17.82 -1.30 8.02
C GLY A 29 17.42 0.17 7.86
N LEU A 30 18.36 0.98 7.39
CA LEU A 30 18.05 2.34 6.93
C LEU A 30 17.25 2.25 5.63
N ASN A 31 16.39 3.23 5.38
CA ASN A 31 15.55 3.32 4.17
C ASN A 31 14.49 2.21 4.02
N ASN A 32 14.14 1.53 5.12
CA ASN A 32 13.04 0.56 5.17
C ASN A 32 11.96 1.05 6.16
N PRO A 33 11.17 2.08 5.79
CA PRO A 33 10.13 2.63 6.66
C PRO A 33 9.01 1.62 6.96
N GLY A 34 8.33 1.78 8.10
CA GLY A 34 7.21 0.92 8.49
C GLY A 34 6.56 1.33 9.82
N SER A 35 5.71 0.47 10.39
CA SER A 35 4.98 0.74 11.65
C SER A 35 5.88 1.20 12.80
N HIS A 36 7.07 0.59 12.92
CA HIS A 36 8.09 0.96 13.91
C HIS A 36 8.51 2.43 13.85
N CYS A 37 8.41 3.10 12.69
CA CYS A 37 8.70 4.53 12.58
C CYS A 37 7.66 5.39 13.29
N PHE A 38 6.37 5.00 13.25
CA PHE A 38 5.30 5.66 13.99
C PHE A 38 5.47 5.48 15.50
N GLU A 39 5.76 4.25 15.93
CA GLU A 39 5.94 3.90 17.34
C GLU A 39 7.08 4.69 18.02
N ASN A 40 8.08 5.11 17.23
CA ASN A 40 9.27 5.81 17.71
C ASN A 40 9.30 7.30 17.34
N GLU A 41 8.19 7.87 16.84
CA GLU A 41 8.10 9.28 16.40
C GLU A 41 9.30 9.70 15.54
N CYS A 42 9.67 8.86 14.57
CA CYS A 42 10.91 9.03 13.81
C CYS A 42 10.90 10.36 13.04
N LYS A 43 11.83 11.27 13.36
CA LYS A 43 11.93 12.59 12.71
C LYS A 43 12.22 12.56 11.20
N PHE A 44 12.67 11.42 10.68
CA PHE A 44 12.98 11.21 9.27
C PHE A 44 11.84 10.51 8.52
N PHE A 45 10.73 10.22 9.20
CA PHE A 45 9.61 9.49 8.64
C PHE A 45 8.54 10.47 8.17
N SER A 46 8.16 10.34 6.90
CA SER A 46 7.08 11.08 6.29
C SER A 46 6.13 10.11 5.59
N TYR A 47 4.90 10.53 5.35
CA TYR A 47 3.89 9.69 4.69
C TYR A 47 2.87 10.53 3.93
N THR A 48 2.24 9.88 2.96
CA THR A 48 1.05 10.39 2.26
C THR A 48 0.00 9.28 2.15
N ASN A 49 -1.22 9.63 1.74
CA ASN A 49 -2.26 8.64 1.50
C ASN A 49 -2.02 7.93 0.17
N ALA A 50 -2.03 6.59 0.16
CA ALA A 50 -2.00 5.80 -1.07
C ALA A 50 -3.41 5.83 -1.70
N GLN A 51 -3.63 6.75 -2.65
CA GLN A 51 -4.96 7.03 -3.18
C GLN A 51 -5.34 6.05 -4.29
N ASN A 52 -6.57 5.52 -4.22
CA ASN A 52 -7.12 4.64 -5.25
C ASN A 52 -6.17 3.46 -5.55
N GLU A 53 -5.63 2.84 -4.51
CA GLU A 53 -4.69 1.73 -4.63
C GLU A 53 -5.34 0.42 -4.15
N ILE A 54 -5.00 -0.68 -4.80
CA ILE A 54 -5.22 -2.04 -4.32
C ILE A 54 -3.85 -2.68 -4.08
N ALA A 55 -3.72 -3.38 -2.96
CA ALA A 55 -2.44 -3.93 -2.53
C ALA A 55 -2.62 -5.27 -1.81
N TYR A 56 -1.71 -6.20 -2.05
CA TYR A 56 -1.46 -7.34 -1.18
C TYR A 56 -0.52 -6.88 -0.06
N VAL A 57 -0.91 -7.12 1.19
CA VAL A 57 -0.12 -6.76 2.37
C VAL A 57 0.24 -7.99 3.17
N GLY A 58 1.52 -8.08 3.55
CA GLY A 58 2.06 -9.17 4.35
C GLY A 58 1.70 -9.07 5.83
N ILE A 59 2.40 -9.86 6.65
CA ILE A 59 2.12 -10.02 8.08
C ILE A 59 2.22 -8.73 8.90
N ASN A 60 3.02 -7.77 8.43
CA ASN A 60 3.22 -6.48 9.09
C ASN A 60 2.35 -5.35 8.49
N GLY A 61 1.43 -5.69 7.59
CA GLY A 61 0.65 -4.69 6.86
C GLY A 61 1.49 -3.89 5.85
N LEU A 62 2.61 -4.45 5.40
CA LEU A 62 3.52 -3.85 4.43
C LEU A 62 3.40 -4.57 3.08
N VAL A 63 3.50 -3.80 2.01
CA VAL A 63 3.71 -4.29 0.65
C VAL A 63 5.20 -4.59 0.51
N GLU A 64 5.56 -5.84 0.20
CA GLU A 64 6.97 -6.27 0.19
C GLU A 64 7.59 -6.15 -1.21
N GLN A 65 6.78 -6.30 -2.28
CA GLN A 65 7.23 -6.19 -3.66
C GLN A 65 6.54 -5.06 -4.41
N PHE A 66 7.23 -4.49 -5.40
CA PHE A 66 6.68 -3.37 -6.18
C PHE A 66 5.41 -3.75 -6.96
N ASP A 67 5.29 -5.00 -7.38
CA ASP A 67 4.15 -5.54 -8.12
C ASP A 67 3.04 -6.11 -7.22
N ASP A 68 3.21 -6.07 -5.89
CA ASP A 68 2.17 -6.43 -4.93
C ASP A 68 1.13 -5.31 -4.74
N CYS A 69 1.31 -4.13 -5.35
CA CYS A 69 0.31 -3.06 -5.36
C CYS A 69 0.17 -2.39 -6.73
N ILE A 70 -0.98 -1.76 -6.94
CA ILE A 70 -1.25 -0.92 -8.11
C ILE A 70 -2.19 0.23 -7.74
N GLY A 71 -1.72 1.45 -7.99
CA GLY A 71 -2.46 2.70 -7.79
C GLY A 71 -2.91 3.32 -9.12
N PHE A 72 -3.98 4.11 -9.07
CA PHE A 72 -4.40 4.91 -10.22
C PHE A 72 -3.40 6.06 -10.46
N GLY A 73 -2.77 6.11 -11.63
CA GLY A 73 -1.86 7.20 -12.02
C GLY A 73 -1.11 6.92 -13.31
N GLY A 74 -0.11 7.75 -13.62
CA GLY A 74 0.79 7.55 -14.77
C GLY A 74 0.02 7.46 -16.10
N GLU A 75 0.18 6.35 -16.81
CA GLU A 75 -0.49 6.08 -18.09
C GLU A 75 -2.03 5.95 -17.99
N MET A 76 -2.57 5.83 -16.77
CA MET A 76 -4.01 5.77 -16.53
C MET A 76 -4.66 7.17 -16.48
N GLU A 77 -3.86 8.23 -16.33
CA GLU A 77 -4.35 9.61 -16.35
C GLU A 77 -4.75 10.02 -17.77
N PRO A 78 -5.76 10.88 -17.93
CA PRO A 78 -6.09 11.42 -19.25
C PRO A 78 -4.95 12.29 -19.79
N GLU A 79 -4.72 12.25 -21.11
CA GLU A 79 -3.64 13.03 -21.76
C GLU A 79 -3.82 14.55 -21.62
N LEU A 80 -5.07 15.00 -21.50
CA LEU A 80 -5.43 16.39 -21.24
C LEU A 80 -5.92 16.52 -19.81
N ASN A 81 -5.84 17.74 -19.26
CA ASN A 81 -6.36 18.06 -17.93
C ASN A 81 -7.91 18.12 -17.91
N ASP A 82 -8.55 17.03 -18.34
CA ASP A 82 -9.99 16.83 -18.33
C ASP A 82 -10.41 16.21 -16.98
N VAL A 83 -10.89 17.09 -16.12
CA VAL A 83 -11.31 16.75 -14.76
C VAL A 83 -12.50 15.79 -14.74
N GLU A 84 -13.43 15.89 -15.69
CA GLU A 84 -14.63 15.03 -15.72
C GLU A 84 -14.29 13.64 -16.24
N LEU A 85 -13.44 13.56 -17.28
CA LEU A 85 -12.90 12.29 -17.73
C LEU A 85 -12.11 11.60 -16.62
N ARG A 86 -11.26 12.33 -15.90
CA ARG A 86 -10.50 11.78 -14.77
C ARG A 86 -11.42 11.19 -13.70
N LYS A 87 -12.48 11.90 -13.31
CA LYS A 87 -13.47 11.39 -12.34
C LYS A 87 -14.13 10.10 -12.83
N LEU A 88 -14.47 10.03 -14.11
CA LEU A 88 -15.04 8.82 -14.71
C LEU A 88 -14.07 7.64 -14.67
N LEU A 89 -12.80 7.86 -15.01
CA LEU A 89 -11.75 6.83 -15.00
C LEU A 89 -11.49 6.31 -13.57
N VAL A 90 -11.36 7.19 -12.59
CA VAL A 90 -11.22 6.80 -11.17
C VAL A 90 -12.43 6.01 -10.68
N SER A 91 -13.64 6.38 -11.09
CA SER A 91 -14.86 5.64 -10.76
C SER A 91 -14.86 4.22 -11.36
N LYS A 92 -14.39 4.08 -12.61
CA LYS A 92 -14.21 2.77 -13.26
C LYS A 92 -13.16 1.94 -12.53
N TRP A 93 -12.01 2.53 -12.22
CA TRP A 93 -10.94 1.87 -11.47
C TRP A 93 -11.41 1.38 -10.10
N LYS A 94 -12.13 2.22 -9.34
CA LYS A 94 -12.72 1.83 -8.05
C LYS A 94 -13.63 0.61 -8.17
N ASN A 95 -14.44 0.53 -9.21
CA ASN A 95 -15.30 -0.64 -9.43
C ASN A 95 -14.48 -1.89 -9.78
N ILE A 96 -13.42 -1.75 -10.57
CA ILE A 96 -12.49 -2.85 -10.88
C ILE A 96 -11.84 -3.38 -9.59
N CYS A 97 -11.28 -2.49 -8.75
CA CYS A 97 -10.65 -2.92 -7.50
C CYS A 97 -11.61 -3.69 -6.58
N LYS A 98 -12.85 -3.21 -6.45
CA LYS A 98 -13.87 -3.89 -5.65
C LYS A 98 -14.18 -5.29 -6.19
N ASN A 99 -14.42 -5.40 -7.49
CA ASN A 99 -14.69 -6.69 -8.11
C ASN A 99 -13.51 -7.65 -7.92
N LYS A 100 -12.26 -7.16 -8.01
CA LYS A 100 -11.06 -7.98 -7.78
C LYS A 100 -10.93 -8.48 -6.35
N ILE A 101 -11.35 -7.69 -5.36
CA ILE A 101 -11.40 -8.14 -3.96
C ILE A 101 -12.42 -9.26 -3.78
N ASP A 102 -13.61 -9.13 -4.38
CA ASP A 102 -14.66 -10.15 -4.32
C ASP A 102 -14.21 -11.44 -5.02
N GLU A 103 -13.62 -11.33 -6.23
CA GLU A 103 -13.05 -12.45 -6.99
C GLU A 103 -12.00 -13.20 -6.16
N ALA A 104 -11.08 -12.48 -5.51
CA ALA A 104 -10.03 -13.09 -4.69
C ALA A 104 -10.60 -13.88 -3.51
N TYR A 105 -11.65 -13.36 -2.86
CA TYR A 105 -12.33 -14.07 -1.77
C TYR A 105 -12.99 -15.37 -2.28
N ASP A 106 -13.77 -15.27 -3.36
CA ASP A 106 -14.50 -16.41 -3.92
C ASP A 106 -13.55 -17.51 -4.39
N GLU A 107 -12.48 -17.14 -5.09
CA GLU A 107 -11.44 -18.07 -5.54
C GLU A 107 -10.79 -18.80 -4.35
N TYR A 108 -10.36 -18.06 -3.34
CA TYR A 108 -9.75 -18.64 -2.13
C TYR A 108 -10.70 -19.59 -1.40
N MET A 109 -11.97 -19.21 -1.23
CA MET A 109 -12.94 -20.04 -0.53
C MET A 109 -13.24 -21.33 -1.29
N ASN A 110 -13.28 -21.30 -2.62
CA ASN A 110 -13.43 -22.49 -3.45
C ASN A 110 -12.23 -23.44 -3.31
N ILE A 111 -11.01 -22.91 -3.35
CA ILE A 111 -9.77 -23.69 -3.13
C ILE A 111 -9.79 -24.32 -1.73
N LYS A 112 -10.02 -23.51 -0.69
CA LYS A 112 -10.06 -23.97 0.70
C LYS A 112 -11.08 -25.10 0.88
N ASN A 113 -12.30 -24.92 0.38
CA ASN A 113 -13.37 -25.91 0.48
C ASN A 113 -13.04 -27.22 -0.26
N THR A 114 -12.24 -27.16 -1.31
CA THR A 114 -11.79 -28.35 -2.04
C THR A 114 -10.76 -29.12 -1.22
N ILE A 115 -9.75 -28.43 -0.70
CA ILE A 115 -8.68 -29.03 0.13
C ILE A 115 -9.24 -29.62 1.43
N THR A 116 -10.20 -28.97 2.10
CA THR A 116 -10.71 -29.42 3.40
C THR A 116 -11.75 -30.54 3.31
N LYS A 117 -12.19 -30.92 2.11
CA LYS A 117 -13.14 -32.03 1.90
C LYS A 117 -12.44 -33.36 1.57
N GLU A 118 -11.13 -33.31 1.32
CA GLU A 118 -10.24 -34.49 1.21
C GLU A 118 -9.74 -34.92 2.59
#